data_AF-A0A3C0ZF66-F1
#
_entry.id   AF-A0A3C0ZF66-F1
#
_cell.length_a   1.000
_cell.length_b   1.000
_cell.length_c   1.000
_cell.angle_alpha   90.00
_cell.angle_beta   90.00
_cell.angle_gamma   90.00
#
_symmetry.space_group_name_H-M   'P 1'
#
loop_
_entity.id
_entity.type
_entity.pdbx_description
1 polymer ?
#
loop_
_entity_poly.entity_id
_entity_poly.type
_entity_poly.pdbx_seq_one_letter_code
_entity_poly.pdbx_strand_id
1 'polypeptide(L)'
;GTGTYPKTAATLSFGKPTVFQGTFSYCLVDDEGNPIPSTSVSAGLDYPGISPQHAQLKDSNRANYHPVTDTEAIDAYKLLSRLEGIIPAIESSHAVALAVKLLKDKNQVAIVNLSGRGDKDVDREF
;
A
#
# COMPACT_ATOMS: atom_id res chain seq x y z
N GLY A 1 22.90 7.93 -14.52
CA GLY A 1 22.00 7.03 -15.27
C GLY A 1 20.71 7.76 -15.57
N THR A 2 19.99 7.36 -16.61
CA THR A 2 18.75 7.97 -17.14
C THR A 2 17.52 7.79 -16.22
N GLY A 3 17.72 7.88 -14.90
CA GLY A 3 16.96 7.23 -13.82
C GLY A 3 15.48 7.57 -13.75
N THR A 4 14.68 6.86 -14.53
CA THR A 4 13.23 6.77 -14.36
C THR A 4 12.95 5.52 -13.53
N TYR A 5 12.69 5.72 -12.24
CA TYR A 5 12.34 4.64 -11.33
C TYR A 5 10.87 4.23 -11.51
N PRO A 6 10.51 2.96 -11.21
CA PRO A 6 9.11 2.57 -11.13
C PRO A 6 8.37 3.44 -10.09
N LYS A 7 7.26 4.06 -10.50
CA LYS A 7 6.41 4.84 -9.59
C LYS A 7 5.58 3.89 -8.72
N THR A 8 6.09 3.53 -7.56
CA THR A 8 5.44 2.61 -6.63
C THR A 8 5.93 2.78 -5.20
N ALA A 9 5.12 2.35 -4.24
CA ALA A 9 5.52 2.11 -2.85
C ALA A 9 5.29 0.65 -2.43
N ALA A 10 5.13 -0.27 -3.39
CA ALA A 10 4.89 -1.69 -3.11
C ALA A 10 6.20 -2.45 -2.77
N THR A 11 6.80 -2.07 -1.64
CA THR A 11 8.13 -2.53 -1.19
C THR A 11 8.27 -4.05 -1.09
N LEU A 12 7.25 -4.74 -0.57
CA LEU A 12 7.30 -6.21 -0.42
C LEU A 12 7.10 -6.97 -1.74
N SER A 13 6.61 -6.30 -2.78
CA SER A 13 6.41 -6.89 -4.12
C SER A 13 7.60 -6.66 -5.03
N PHE A 14 8.24 -5.48 -4.96
CA PHE A 14 9.27 -5.06 -5.90
C PHE A 14 10.62 -4.71 -5.27
N GLY A 15 10.70 -4.63 -3.94
CA GLY A 15 11.93 -4.34 -3.23
C GLY A 15 12.85 -5.56 -3.10
N LYS A 16 14.07 -5.30 -2.63
CA LYS A 16 15.06 -6.33 -2.32
C LYS A 16 15.47 -6.26 -0.85
N PRO A 17 15.91 -7.37 -0.23
CA PRO A 17 16.48 -7.34 1.11
C PRO A 17 17.72 -6.44 1.17
N THR A 18 17.74 -5.47 2.08
CA THR A 18 18.85 -4.54 2.30
C THR A 18 18.79 -3.92 3.70
N VAL A 19 19.86 -3.22 4.10
CA VAL A 19 19.86 -2.39 5.29
C VAL A 19 19.36 -0.99 4.92
N PHE A 20 18.24 -0.58 5.48
CA PHE A 20 17.68 0.76 5.29
C PHE A 20 17.20 1.31 6.62
N GLN A 21 17.59 2.56 6.93
CA GLN A 21 17.22 3.28 8.15
C GLN A 21 17.38 2.47 9.45
N GLY A 22 18.50 1.74 9.57
CA GLY A 22 18.85 1.01 10.81
C GLY A 22 18.24 -0.37 10.94
N THR A 23 17.55 -0.89 9.93
CA THR A 23 16.96 -2.24 9.95
C THR A 23 17.31 -3.04 8.69
N PHE A 24 17.47 -4.36 8.83
CA PHE A 24 17.57 -5.27 7.69
C PHE A 24 16.17 -5.78 7.32
N SER A 25 15.69 -5.39 6.14
CA SER A 25 14.34 -5.68 5.66
C SER A 25 14.28 -5.49 4.13
N TYR A 26 13.09 -5.43 3.55
CA TYR A 26 12.92 -5.06 2.14
C TYR A 26 12.94 -3.53 1.96
N CYS A 27 13.59 -3.07 0.89
CA CYS A 27 13.52 -1.69 0.42
C CYS A 27 13.49 -1.66 -1.11
N LEU A 28 12.85 -0.65 -1.69
CA LEU A 28 12.98 -0.34 -3.10
C LEU A 28 14.41 0.14 -3.36
N VAL A 29 15.10 -0.54 -4.28
CA VAL A 29 16.50 -0.23 -4.64
C VAL A 29 16.69 -0.27 -6.15
N ASP A 30 17.72 0.43 -6.64
CA ASP A 30 18.17 0.31 -8.02
C ASP A 30 18.97 -0.98 -8.28
N ASP A 31 19.58 -1.08 -9.46
CA ASP A 31 20.38 -2.24 -9.86
C ASP A 31 21.70 -2.35 -9.07
N GLU A 32 22.20 -1.23 -8.55
CA GLU A 32 23.40 -1.15 -7.71
C GLU A 32 23.08 -1.41 -6.22
N GLY A 33 21.80 -1.52 -5.86
CA GLY A 33 21.35 -1.74 -4.49
C GLY A 33 21.16 -0.46 -3.67
N ASN A 34 21.23 0.71 -4.31
CA ASN A 34 20.99 1.99 -3.64
C ASN A 34 19.48 2.20 -3.45
N PRO A 35 19.02 2.68 -2.28
CA PRO A 35 17.61 3.02 -2.06
C PRO A 35 17.08 4.03 -3.08
N ILE A 36 15.90 3.78 -3.62
CA ILE A 36 15.22 4.67 -4.58
C ILE A 36 13.97 5.29 -3.97
N PRO A 37 13.52 6.46 -4.46
CA PRO A 37 12.27 7.07 -4.01
C PRO A 37 11.06 6.16 -4.29
N SER A 38 10.09 6.17 -3.37
CA SER A 38 8.76 5.61 -3.60
C SER A 38 7.82 6.65 -4.21
N THR A 39 6.65 6.21 -4.66
CA THR A 39 5.56 7.11 -5.05
C THR A 39 4.21 6.45 -4.76
N SER A 40 3.32 7.19 -4.11
CA SER A 40 1.91 6.83 -3.94
C SER A 40 1.06 8.10 -3.81
N VAL A 41 -0.21 8.03 -4.21
CA VAL A 41 -1.19 9.08 -3.89
C VAL A 41 -1.40 9.23 -2.37
N SER A 42 -1.17 8.16 -1.61
CA SER A 42 -1.28 8.13 -0.16
C SER A 42 0.04 8.51 0.48
N ALA A 43 0.10 9.69 1.12
CA ALA A 43 1.30 10.15 1.81
C ALA A 43 1.72 9.19 2.94
N GLY A 44 0.77 8.53 3.62
CA GLY A 44 1.08 7.56 4.66
C GLY A 44 1.64 6.22 4.16
N LEU A 45 1.50 5.91 2.87
CA LEU A 45 2.05 4.70 2.25
C LEU A 45 3.26 4.99 1.36
N ASP A 46 3.57 6.26 1.08
CA ASP A 46 4.70 6.68 0.27
C ASP A 46 6.03 6.54 1.04
N TYR A 47 6.45 5.30 1.22
CA TYR A 47 7.69 4.94 1.91
C TYR A 47 8.40 3.76 1.23
N PRO A 48 9.70 3.87 0.92
CA PRO A 48 10.41 2.85 0.14
C PRO A 48 10.85 1.64 0.97
N GLY A 49 10.76 1.69 2.30
CA GLY A 49 11.14 0.61 3.21
C GLY A 49 9.94 -0.14 3.76
N ILE A 50 10.18 -1.16 4.59
CA ILE A 50 9.14 -1.85 5.36
C ILE A 50 9.72 -2.49 6.63
N SER A 51 8.91 -2.65 7.67
CA SER A 51 9.33 -3.29 8.92
C SER A 51 9.85 -4.73 8.70
N PRO A 52 10.95 -5.15 9.39
CA PRO A 52 11.44 -6.52 9.36
C PRO A 52 10.39 -7.57 9.77
N GLN A 53 9.43 -7.19 10.62
CA GLN A 53 8.36 -8.10 11.02
C GLN A 53 7.46 -8.46 9.84
N HIS A 54 7.14 -7.50 8.97
CA HIS A 54 6.35 -7.77 7.77
C HIS A 54 7.16 -8.55 6.72
N ALA A 55 8.47 -8.29 6.61
CA ALA A 55 9.36 -9.11 5.78
C ALA A 55 9.32 -10.57 6.22
N GLN A 56 9.48 -10.85 7.53
CA GLN A 56 9.40 -12.20 8.07
C GLN A 56 8.03 -12.86 7.83
N LEU A 57 6.93 -12.12 8.02
CA LEU A 57 5.58 -12.65 7.78
C LEU A 57 5.35 -13.00 6.31
N LYS A 58 5.91 -12.22 5.37
CA LYS A 58 5.91 -12.54 3.94
C LYS A 58 6.71 -13.81 3.67
N ASP A 59 7.96 -13.86 4.12
CA ASP A 59 8.89 -14.94 3.75
C ASP A 59 8.50 -16.29 4.37
N SER A 60 7.81 -16.27 5.51
CA SER A 60 7.21 -17.46 6.13
C SER A 60 5.85 -17.85 5.53
N ASN A 61 5.35 -17.11 4.53
CA ASN A 61 4.00 -17.25 3.96
C ASN A 61 2.87 -17.13 4.99
N ARG A 62 3.13 -16.51 6.14
CA ARG A 62 2.13 -16.31 7.20
C ARG A 62 1.18 -15.16 6.87
N ALA A 63 1.64 -14.21 6.05
CA ALA A 63 0.84 -13.11 5.49
C ALA A 63 1.13 -12.96 3.99
N ASN A 64 0.08 -12.65 3.22
CA ASN A 64 0.18 -12.35 1.79
C ASN A 64 0.08 -10.84 1.58
N TYR A 65 0.93 -10.32 0.71
CA TYR A 65 1.02 -8.90 0.41
C TYR A 65 0.66 -8.67 -1.05
N HIS A 66 -0.26 -7.75 -1.31
CA HIS A 66 -0.76 -7.46 -2.64
C HIS A 66 -0.60 -5.97 -2.95
N PRO A 67 -0.10 -5.61 -4.14
CA PRO A 67 -0.11 -4.22 -4.58
C PRO A 67 -1.54 -3.78 -4.90
N VAL A 68 -1.84 -2.53 -4.56
CA VAL A 68 -3.06 -1.82 -4.94
C VAL A 68 -2.63 -0.50 -5.57
N THR A 69 -3.22 -0.17 -6.71
CA THR A 69 -2.92 1.05 -7.46
C THR A 69 -3.68 2.25 -6.89
N ASP A 70 -3.17 3.46 -7.17
CA ASP A 70 -3.83 4.71 -6.78
C ASP A 70 -5.29 4.76 -7.29
N THR A 71 -5.54 4.32 -8.54
CA THR A 71 -6.90 4.26 -9.12
C THR A 71 -7.81 3.33 -8.33
N GLU A 72 -7.35 2.11 -8.02
CA GLU A 72 -8.12 1.16 -7.21
C GLU A 72 -8.45 1.73 -5.82
N ALA A 73 -7.50 2.42 -5.18
CA ALA A 73 -7.70 3.04 -3.88
C ALA A 73 -8.70 4.23 -3.94
N ILE A 74 -8.61 5.07 -4.98
CA ILE A 74 -9.54 6.20 -5.17
C ILE A 74 -10.96 5.68 -5.45
N ASP A 75 -11.11 4.62 -6.24
CA ASP A 75 -12.41 4.02 -6.51
C ASP A 75 -13.01 3.43 -5.22
N ALA A 76 -12.20 2.78 -4.38
CA ALA A 76 -12.65 2.25 -3.09
C ALA A 76 -13.02 3.37 -2.09
N TYR A 77 -12.29 4.48 -2.08
CA TYR A 77 -12.65 5.67 -1.31
C TYR A 77 -14.04 6.18 -1.68
N LYS A 78 -14.29 6.36 -2.99
CA LYS A 78 -15.58 6.82 -3.52
C LYS A 78 -16.69 5.80 -3.22
N LEU A 79 -16.40 4.51 -3.35
CA LEU A 79 -17.34 3.42 -3.08
C LEU A 79 -17.80 3.42 -1.62
N LEU A 80 -16.87 3.37 -0.67
CA LEU A 80 -17.21 3.31 0.75
C LEU A 80 -17.95 4.56 1.22
N SER A 81 -17.54 5.73 0.72
CA SER A 81 -18.19 7.01 1.04
C SER A 81 -19.64 7.05 0.53
N ARG A 82 -19.90 6.53 -0.67
CA ARG A 82 -21.24 6.58 -1.28
C ARG A 82 -22.19 5.52 -0.71
N LEU A 83 -21.69 4.32 -0.44
CA LEU A 83 -22.53 3.20 0.00
C LEU A 83 -22.76 3.19 1.50
N GLU A 84 -21.73 3.50 2.29
CA GLU A 84 -21.77 3.35 3.74
C GLU A 84 -21.72 4.68 4.50
N GLY A 85 -21.56 5.81 3.80
CA GLY A 85 -21.44 7.14 4.42
C GLY A 85 -20.17 7.32 5.26
N ILE A 86 -19.18 6.44 5.08
CA ILE A 86 -17.89 6.49 5.77
C ILE A 86 -16.86 7.06 4.81
N ILE A 87 -16.18 8.14 5.20
CA ILE A 87 -15.09 8.76 4.44
C ILE A 87 -13.75 8.19 4.95
N PRO A 88 -13.15 7.19 4.28
CA PRO A 88 -11.90 6.58 4.75
C PRO A 88 -10.69 7.44 4.38
N ALA A 89 -9.61 7.35 5.16
CA ALA A 89 -8.30 7.84 4.71
C ALA A 89 -7.87 7.09 3.44
N ILE A 90 -7.16 7.75 2.52
CA ILE A 90 -6.70 7.11 1.27
C ILE A 90 -5.79 5.91 1.56
N GLU A 91 -5.02 5.94 2.65
CA GLU A 91 -4.27 4.79 3.17
C GLU A 91 -5.21 3.58 3.41
N SER A 92 -6.34 3.79 4.07
CA SER A 92 -7.33 2.75 4.41
C SER A 92 -8.04 2.25 3.16
N SER A 93 -8.28 3.13 2.19
CA SER A 93 -8.95 2.78 0.93
C SER A 93 -8.16 1.74 0.12
N HIS A 94 -6.84 1.66 0.28
CA HIS A 94 -6.05 0.57 -0.33
C HIS A 94 -6.49 -0.80 0.21
N ALA A 95 -6.73 -0.92 1.52
CA ALA A 95 -7.20 -2.17 2.13
C ALA A 95 -8.63 -2.52 1.68
N VAL A 96 -9.52 -1.52 1.56
CA VAL A 96 -10.89 -1.70 1.05
C VAL A 96 -10.87 -2.15 -0.41
N ALA A 97 -10.05 -1.51 -1.25
CA ALA A 97 -9.88 -1.88 -2.65
C ALA A 97 -9.43 -3.34 -2.81
N LEU A 98 -8.44 -3.76 -2.01
CA LEU A 98 -7.98 -5.15 -2.01
C LEU A 98 -9.08 -6.12 -1.58
N ALA A 99 -9.83 -5.78 -0.53
CA ALA A 99 -10.94 -6.61 -0.06
C ALA A 99 -12.00 -6.80 -1.15
N VAL A 100 -12.42 -5.72 -1.81
CA VAL A 100 -13.35 -5.78 -2.96
C VAL A 100 -12.77 -6.66 -4.06
N LYS A 101 -11.51 -6.46 -4.45
CA LYS A 101 -10.85 -7.25 -5.51
C LYS A 101 -10.81 -8.74 -5.20
N LEU A 102 -10.52 -9.13 -3.96
CA LEU A 102 -10.34 -10.53 -3.56
C LEU A 102 -11.65 -11.23 -3.20
N LEU A 103 -12.63 -10.50 -2.69
CA LEU A 103 -13.80 -11.07 -2.01
C LEU A 103 -15.12 -10.73 -2.70
N LYS A 104 -15.14 -9.90 -3.74
CA LYS A 104 -16.35 -9.66 -4.53
C LYS A 104 -16.95 -10.99 -4.98
N ASP A 105 -18.25 -11.13 -4.78
CA ASP A 105 -19.05 -12.32 -5.09
C ASP A 105 -18.67 -13.59 -4.30
N LYS A 106 -17.84 -13.47 -3.25
CA LYS A 106 -17.53 -14.58 -2.34
C LYS A 106 -18.35 -14.46 -1.06
N ASN A 107 -18.90 -15.58 -0.62
CA ASN A 107 -19.58 -15.67 0.68
C ASN A 107 -18.55 -15.90 1.81
N GLN A 108 -17.80 -14.87 2.16
CA GLN A 108 -16.76 -14.92 3.19
C GLN A 108 -16.86 -13.71 4.13
N VAL A 109 -16.56 -13.92 5.42
CA VAL A 109 -16.45 -12.84 6.41
C VAL A 109 -15.00 -12.34 6.41
N ALA A 110 -14.83 -11.03 6.29
CA ALA A 110 -13.53 -10.37 6.35
C ALA A 110 -13.58 -9.17 7.30
N ILE A 111 -12.43 -8.88 7.91
CA ILE A 111 -12.22 -7.69 8.74
C ILE A 111 -11.24 -6.80 7.99
N VAL A 112 -11.63 -5.55 7.75
CA VAL A 112 -10.78 -4.54 7.14
C VAL A 112 -10.45 -3.50 8.20
N ASN A 113 -9.17 -3.24 8.43
CA ASN A 113 -8.73 -2.19 9.32
C ASN A 113 -8.87 -0.82 8.63
N LEU A 114 -9.84 -0.01 9.06
CA LEU A 114 -9.94 1.40 8.66
C LEU A 114 -9.04 2.22 9.58
N SER A 115 -7.76 2.32 9.21
CA SER A 115 -6.72 2.91 10.05
C SER A 115 -6.88 4.40 10.31
N GLY A 116 -7.71 5.10 9.52
CA GLY A 116 -7.96 6.53 9.72
C GLY A 116 -9.14 7.06 8.92
N ARG A 117 -9.59 8.25 9.33
CA ARG A 117 -10.63 9.04 8.66
C ARG A 117 -10.06 9.88 7.52
N GLY A 118 -10.87 10.13 6.50
CA GLY A 118 -10.47 10.80 5.26
C GLY A 118 -10.63 12.31 5.23
N ASP A 119 -10.92 12.98 6.35
CA ASP A 119 -11.12 14.45 6.39
C ASP A 119 -9.94 15.22 5.76
N LYS A 120 -8.71 14.73 5.94
CA LYS A 120 -7.48 15.33 5.36
C LYS A 120 -7.37 15.18 3.84
N ASP A 121 -8.17 14.29 3.25
CA ASP A 121 -8.09 13.89 1.85
C ASP A 121 -9.27 14.44 1.03
N VAL A 122 -10.21 15.18 1.65
CA VAL A 122 -11.43 15.71 0.99
C VAL A 122 -11.11 16.76 -0.06
N ASP A 123 -10.12 17.62 0.17
CA ASP A 123 -9.73 18.69 -0.75
C ASP A 123 -8.83 18.22 -1.89
N ARG A 124 -8.52 16.92 -1.95
CA ARG A 124 -7.68 16.36 -3.00
C ARG A 124 -8.51 16.15 -4.26
N GLU A 125 -8.17 16.86 -5.33
CA GLU A 125 -8.73 16.62 -6.65
C GLU A 125 -8.11 15.34 -7.23
N PHE A 126 -8.95 14.32 -7.41
CA PHE A 126 -8.60 13.01 -7.99
C PHE A 126 -9.36 12.74 -9.28
#